data_AF-A0A7G9B5P7-F1
#
_entry.id   AF-A0A7G9B5P7-F1
#
_cell.length_a   1.000
_cell.length_b   1.000
_cell.length_c   1.000
_cell.angle_alpha   90.00
_cell.angle_beta   90.00
_cell.angle_gamma   90.00
#
_symmetry.space_group_name_H-M   'P 1'
#
loop_
_entity.id
_entity.type
_entity.pdbx_description
1 polymer ?
#
loop_
_entity_poly.entity_id
_entity_poly.type
_entity_poly.pdbx_seq_one_letter_code
_entity_poly.pdbx_strand_id
1 'polypeptide(L)'
;MKTKPKLMVCALIFVSGAILNLFFSTAVHGLLTREITRLSLLPIGDCLVSLFSNRQHMMLYLCLQGFVSVLAVMFFLTNMRPYESDLDTITPEIQTPRAVGQYQHGSARWMTDSEKDKAFDSYILDPHNPTIRQLLDTGYDGLDFLKEK
;
A
#
# COMPACT_ATOMS: atom_id res chain seq x y z
N MET A 1 0.16 -1.05 0.96
CA MET A 1 0.68 0.23 0.38
C MET A 1 2.18 0.34 0.62
N LYS A 2 2.96 0.71 -0.41
CA LYS A 2 4.40 0.99 -0.27
C LYS A 2 4.64 2.14 0.74
N THR A 3 5.84 2.26 1.29
CA THR A 3 6.18 3.28 2.30
C THR A 3 6.02 4.71 1.78
N LYS A 4 6.36 4.95 0.51
CA LYS A 4 6.26 6.27 -0.16
C LYS A 4 4.87 6.92 -0.08
N PRO A 5 3.77 6.26 -0.53
CA PRO A 5 2.43 6.87 -0.47
C PRO A 5 1.92 7.07 0.96
N LYS A 6 2.31 6.24 1.95
CA LYS A 6 1.95 6.47 3.36
C LYS A 6 2.57 7.75 3.89
N LEU A 7 3.83 8.00 3.53
CA LEU A 7 4.55 9.22 3.90
C LEU A 7 3.92 10.46 3.27
N MET A 8 3.42 10.35 2.02
CA MET A 8 2.63 11.43 1.39
C MET A 8 1.33 11.72 2.15
N VAL A 9 0.61 10.68 2.59
CA VAL A 9 -0.61 10.87 3.39
C VAL A 9 -0.31 11.51 4.74
N CYS A 10 0.76 11.09 5.43
CA CYS A 10 1.21 11.75 6.66
C CYS A 10 1.56 13.22 6.45
N ALA A 11 2.28 13.54 5.37
CA ALA A 11 2.60 14.92 5.01
C ALA A 11 1.32 15.73 4.73
N LEU A 12 0.34 15.15 4.05
CA LEU A 12 -0.94 15.78 3.77
C LEU A 12 -1.76 16.03 5.05
N ILE A 13 -1.76 15.09 6.00
CA ILE A 13 -2.39 15.27 7.33
C ILE A 13 -1.70 16.41 8.08
N PHE A 14 -0.37 16.46 8.06
CA PHE A 14 0.40 17.50 8.76
C PHE A 14 0.16 18.90 8.17
N VAL A 15 0.17 19.04 6.85
CA VAL A 15 -0.05 20.33 6.16
C VAL A 15 -1.49 20.79 6.30
N SER A 16 -2.46 19.92 6.05
CA SER A 16 -3.88 20.27 6.22
C SER A 16 -4.20 20.60 7.68
N GLY A 17 -3.64 19.85 8.61
CA GLY A 17 -3.70 20.12 10.04
C GLY A 17 -3.07 21.47 10.42
N ALA A 18 -1.94 21.87 9.84
CA ALA A 18 -1.32 23.17 10.10
C ALA A 18 -2.21 24.34 9.67
N ILE A 19 -2.81 24.24 8.48
CA ILE A 19 -3.71 25.28 7.96
C ILE A 19 -4.95 25.39 8.83
N LEU A 20 -5.59 24.26 9.17
CA LEU A 20 -6.78 24.24 10.03
C LEU A 20 -6.44 24.72 11.45
N ASN A 21 -5.29 24.31 11.99
CA ASN A 21 -4.82 24.71 13.31
C ASN A 21 -4.54 26.20 13.40
N LEU A 22 -4.11 26.87 12.32
CA LEU A 22 -3.93 28.32 12.31
C LEU A 22 -5.23 29.05 12.64
N PHE A 23 -6.34 28.67 11.99
CA PHE A 23 -7.65 29.28 12.27
C PHE A 23 -8.20 28.86 13.63
N PHE A 24 -8.09 27.58 13.97
CA PHE A 24 -8.61 27.04 15.21
C PHE A 24 -7.89 27.62 16.44
N SER A 25 -6.55 27.68 16.42
CA SER A 25 -5.76 28.28 17.49
C SER A 25 -6.06 29.76 17.66
N THR A 26 -6.26 30.50 16.57
CA THR A 26 -6.66 31.93 16.62
C THR A 26 -8.04 32.12 17.25
N ALA A 27 -9.00 31.28 16.88
CA ALA A 27 -10.34 31.30 17.47
C ALA A 27 -10.30 30.95 18.97
N VAL A 28 -9.54 29.93 19.35
CA VAL A 28 -9.38 29.51 20.75
C VAL A 28 -8.65 30.57 21.56
N HIS A 29 -7.55 31.12 21.04
CA HIS A 29 -6.80 32.18 21.71
C HIS A 29 -7.66 33.41 21.97
N GLY A 30 -8.36 33.90 20.95
CA GLY A 30 -9.26 35.05 21.06
C GLY A 30 -10.47 34.83 21.97
N LEU A 31 -10.96 33.58 22.05
CA LEU A 31 -11.98 33.19 23.02
C LEU A 31 -11.43 33.23 24.45
N LEU A 32 -10.22 32.70 24.68
CA LEU A 32 -9.58 32.70 26.01
C LEU A 32 -9.19 34.10 26.48
N THR A 33 -8.73 34.98 25.57
CA THR A 33 -8.42 36.39 25.89
C THR A 33 -9.67 37.28 25.96
N ARG A 34 -10.86 36.75 25.66
CA ARG A 34 -12.15 37.47 25.58
C ARG A 34 -12.16 38.63 24.57
N GLU A 35 -11.22 38.66 23.64
CA GLU A 35 -11.18 39.65 22.56
C GLU A 35 -12.27 39.40 21.52
N ILE A 36 -12.80 38.17 21.46
CA ILE A 36 -13.81 37.77 20.48
C ILE A 36 -15.00 37.11 21.17
N THR A 37 -16.20 37.64 20.95
CA THR A 37 -17.49 37.07 21.43
C THR A 37 -18.20 36.22 20.39
N ARG A 38 -17.70 36.19 19.14
CA ARG A 38 -18.23 35.40 18.03
C ARG A 38 -17.09 34.75 17.25
N LEU A 39 -17.25 33.48 16.89
CA LEU A 39 -16.30 32.78 16.01
C LEU A 39 -16.37 33.40 14.61
N SER A 40 -15.43 34.26 14.27
CA SER A 40 -15.25 34.76 12.89
C SER A 40 -14.00 34.16 12.27
N LEU A 41 -14.05 33.93 10.97
CA LEU A 41 -12.87 33.58 10.19
C LEU A 41 -12.08 34.87 9.94
N LEU A 42 -11.02 35.08 10.71
CA LEU A 42 -10.09 36.19 10.47
C LEU A 42 -9.29 35.95 9.18
N PRO A 43 -8.90 37.01 8.47
CA PRO A 43 -8.00 36.90 7.33
C PRO A 43 -6.65 36.32 7.77
N ILE A 44 -6.02 35.56 6.88
CA ILE A 44 -4.78 34.79 7.16
C ILE A 44 -3.65 35.70 7.69
N GLY A 45 -3.57 36.93 7.20
CA GLY A 45 -2.56 37.90 7.64
C GLY A 45 -2.64 38.22 9.13
N ASP A 46 -3.85 38.47 9.63
CA ASP A 46 -4.06 38.81 11.05
C ASP A 46 -3.81 37.60 11.96
N CYS A 47 -4.14 36.40 11.50
CA CYS A 47 -3.82 35.15 12.21
C CYS A 47 -2.31 34.97 12.36
N LEU A 48 -1.53 35.22 11.30
CA LEU A 48 -0.07 35.10 11.33
C LEU A 48 0.56 36.18 12.23
N VAL A 49 0.09 37.42 12.16
CA VAL A 49 0.57 38.50 13.02
C VAL A 49 0.28 38.19 14.48
N SER A 50 -0.94 37.73 14.80
CA SER A 50 -1.31 37.32 16.16
C SER A 50 -0.46 36.15 16.66
N LEU A 51 -0.18 35.17 15.80
CA LEU A 51 0.63 34.00 16.13
C LEU A 51 2.07 34.37 16.51
N PHE A 52 2.72 35.26 15.74
CA PHE A 52 4.10 35.66 16.00
C PHE A 52 4.24 36.77 17.04
N SER A 53 3.21 37.59 17.25
CA SER A 53 3.26 38.69 18.21
C SER A 53 3.01 38.22 19.65
N ASN A 54 2.22 37.16 19.85
CA ASN A 54 1.89 36.66 21.18
C ASN A 54 2.49 35.28 21.48
N ARG A 55 3.38 35.23 22.48
CA ARG A 55 4.01 33.99 22.96
C ARG A 55 2.99 32.93 23.42
N GLN A 56 1.87 33.34 24.03
CA GLN A 56 0.84 32.41 24.48
C GLN A 56 0.10 31.78 23.30
N HIS A 57 -0.17 32.56 22.26
CA HIS A 57 -0.81 32.08 21.05
C HIS A 57 0.11 31.11 20.28
N MET A 58 1.38 31.46 20.15
CA MET A 58 2.41 30.58 19.58
C MET A 58 2.52 29.25 20.33
N MET A 59 2.50 29.28 21.66
CA MET A 59 2.58 28.07 22.48
C MET A 59 1.35 27.17 22.31
N LEU A 60 0.15 27.78 22.23
CA LEU A 60 -1.09 27.05 21.96
C LEU A 60 -1.07 26.40 20.58
N TYR A 61 -0.67 27.15 19.54
CA TYR A 61 -0.54 26.63 18.18
C TYR A 61 0.43 25.45 18.11
N LEU A 62 1.61 25.56 18.74
CA LEU A 62 2.61 24.48 18.79
C LEU A 62 2.09 23.24 19.52
N CYS A 63 1.35 23.41 20.61
CA CYS A 63 0.75 22.31 21.35
C CYS A 63 -0.26 21.53 20.48
N LEU A 64 -1.17 22.24 19.82
CA LEU A 64 -2.15 21.66 18.92
C LEU A 64 -1.50 21.02 17.68
N GLN A 65 -0.48 21.66 17.11
CA GLN A 65 0.28 21.10 15.99
C GLN A 65 1.06 19.85 16.41
N GLY A 66 1.56 19.83 17.64
CA GLY A 66 2.18 18.65 18.24
C GLY A 66 1.22 17.47 18.30
N PHE A 67 -0.03 17.70 18.71
CA PHE A 67 -1.07 16.65 18.71
C PHE A 67 -1.37 16.11 17.30
N VAL A 68 -1.51 16.99 16.31
CA VAL A 68 -1.66 16.60 14.89
C VAL A 68 -0.46 15.77 14.42
N SER A 69 0.75 16.13 14.84
CA SER A 69 1.98 15.39 14.51
C SER A 69 1.96 13.99 15.11
N VAL A 70 1.56 13.85 16.38
CA VAL A 70 1.39 12.55 17.04
C VAL A 70 0.34 11.71 16.32
N LEU A 71 -0.80 12.29 15.91
CA LEU A 71 -1.80 11.58 15.11
C LEU A 71 -1.24 11.10 13.76
N ALA A 72 -0.45 11.93 13.07
CA ALA A 72 0.20 11.55 11.82
C ALA A 72 1.20 10.39 12.00
N VAL A 73 1.95 10.39 13.11
CA VAL A 73 2.87 9.29 13.47
C VAL A 73 2.09 8.03 13.83
N MET A 74 1.01 8.13 14.61
CA MET A 74 0.15 6.99 14.92
C MET A 74 -0.47 6.40 13.65
N PHE A 75 -0.98 7.24 12.74
CA PHE A 75 -1.46 6.80 11.44
C PHE A 75 -0.38 6.05 10.65
N PHE A 76 0.85 6.55 10.66
CA PHE A 76 1.96 5.86 10.01
C PHE A 76 2.20 4.48 10.63
N LEU A 77 2.41 4.42 11.95
CA LEU A 77 2.75 3.19 12.66
C LEU A 77 1.65 2.12 12.56
N THR A 78 0.39 2.50 12.74
CA THR A 78 -0.77 1.59 12.64
C THR A 78 -0.97 1.05 11.21
N ASN A 79 -0.60 1.83 10.20
CA ASN A 79 -0.66 1.38 8.81
C ASN A 79 0.65 0.73 8.34
N MET A 80 1.71 0.70 9.15
CA MET A 80 2.89 -0.08 8.86
C MET A 80 2.57 -1.56 9.14
N ARG A 81 2.29 -2.28 8.05
CA ARG A 81 2.04 -3.72 8.05
C ARG A 81 3.26 -4.46 7.47
N PRO A 82 4.34 -4.62 8.25
CA PRO A 82 5.56 -5.30 7.76
C PRO A 82 5.35 -6.80 7.56
N TYR A 83 4.28 -7.36 8.12
CA TYR A 83 3.89 -8.76 8.01
C TYR A 83 3.12 -9.10 6.72
N GLU A 84 2.71 -8.09 5.94
CA GLU A 84 2.10 -8.33 4.63
C GLU A 84 3.21 -8.52 3.60
N SER A 85 3.34 -9.73 3.06
CA SER A 85 4.19 -9.99 1.90
C SER A 85 3.42 -9.69 0.61
N ASP A 86 4.15 -9.31 -0.44
CA ASP A 86 3.58 -9.21 -1.78
C ASP A 86 3.12 -10.61 -2.24
N LEU A 87 2.12 -10.68 -3.13
CA LEU A 87 1.63 -11.93 -3.70
C LEU A 87 2.24 -12.15 -5.09
N ASP A 88 2.63 -13.40 -5.37
CA ASP A 88 2.97 -13.86 -6.71
C ASP A 88 1.73 -14.53 -7.33
N THR A 89 1.37 -14.08 -8.54
CA THR A 89 0.28 -14.65 -9.32
C THR A 89 0.80 -15.83 -10.14
N ILE A 90 0.28 -17.03 -9.88
CA ILE A 90 0.69 -18.26 -10.56
C ILE A 90 -0.27 -18.59 -11.69
N THR A 91 -1.57 -18.49 -11.40
CA THR A 91 -2.64 -18.55 -12.40
C THR A 91 -3.58 -17.37 -12.18
N PRO A 92 -4.50 -17.05 -13.12
CA PRO A 92 -5.44 -15.95 -12.96
C PRO A 92 -6.25 -16.00 -11.65
N GLU A 93 -6.51 -17.20 -11.14
CA GLU A 93 -7.30 -17.42 -9.92
C GLU A 93 -6.44 -17.78 -8.69
N ILE A 94 -5.18 -18.19 -8.86
CA ILE A 94 -4.31 -18.65 -7.78
C ILE A 94 -3.16 -17.68 -7.56
N GLN A 95 -3.12 -17.10 -6.36
CA GLN A 95 -2.06 -16.22 -5.89
C GLN A 95 -1.47 -16.78 -4.61
N THR A 96 -0.14 -16.78 -4.50
CA THR A 96 0.57 -17.27 -3.32
C THR A 96 1.48 -16.19 -2.75
N PRO A 97 1.67 -16.13 -1.42
CA PRO A 97 2.62 -15.20 -0.80
C PRO A 97 4.04 -15.36 -1.38
N ARG A 98 4.66 -14.24 -1.76
CA ARG A 98 6.05 -14.21 -2.18
C ARG A 98 6.95 -14.51 -0.98
N ALA A 99 7.94 -15.37 -1.18
CA ALA A 99 8.96 -15.64 -0.18
C ALA A 99 9.77 -14.36 0.13
N VAL A 100 9.88 -14.00 1.41
CA VAL A 100 10.60 -12.79 1.85
C VAL A 100 11.48 -13.07 3.09
N GLY A 101 12.71 -12.54 3.06
CA GLY A 101 13.59 -12.38 4.23
C GLY A 101 13.77 -13.60 5.12
N GLN A 102 13.55 -13.41 6.43
CA GLN A 102 13.73 -14.39 7.52
C GLN A 102 12.74 -15.58 7.49
N TYR A 103 12.19 -15.91 6.32
CA TYR A 103 11.24 -17.01 6.10
C TYR A 103 10.01 -17.00 7.01
N GLN A 104 9.65 -15.84 7.56
CA GLN A 104 8.48 -15.68 8.45
C GLN A 104 7.16 -16.00 7.75
N HIS A 105 7.14 -15.93 6.42
CA HIS A 105 6.00 -16.24 5.57
C HIS A 105 6.22 -17.52 4.75
N GLY A 106 7.20 -18.34 5.17
CA GLY A 106 7.67 -19.51 4.43
C GLY A 106 8.91 -19.21 3.58
N SER A 107 9.73 -20.24 3.42
CA SER A 107 10.88 -20.27 2.49
C SER A 107 10.52 -20.89 1.14
N ALA A 108 9.37 -21.56 1.07
CA ALA A 108 8.89 -22.17 -0.15
C ALA A 108 8.54 -21.07 -1.16
N ARG A 109 9.07 -21.22 -2.38
CA ARG A 109 8.74 -20.40 -3.53
C ARG A 109 8.50 -21.31 -4.73
N TRP A 110 7.75 -20.79 -5.69
CA TRP A 110 7.61 -21.45 -6.99
C TRP A 110 8.92 -21.40 -7.78
N MET A 111 9.15 -22.43 -8.59
CA MET A 111 10.27 -22.45 -9.53
C MET A 111 10.10 -21.35 -10.57
N THR A 112 11.19 -20.68 -10.89
CA THR A 112 11.26 -19.80 -12.07
C THR A 112 11.19 -20.64 -13.34
N ASP A 113 10.82 -20.03 -14.47
CA ASP A 113 10.73 -20.77 -15.74
C ASP A 113 12.07 -21.43 -16.12
N SER A 114 13.19 -20.74 -15.86
CA SER A 114 14.53 -21.30 -16.08
C SER A 114 14.89 -22.49 -15.18
N GLU A 115 14.26 -22.62 -14.01
CA GLU A 115 14.46 -23.75 -13.10
C GLU A 115 13.57 -24.92 -13.47
N LYS A 116 12.35 -24.65 -13.98
CA LYS A 116 11.46 -25.69 -14.47
C LYS A 116 12.12 -26.51 -15.59
N ASP A 117 12.78 -25.83 -16.52
CA ASP A 117 13.48 -26.48 -17.64
C ASP A 117 14.65 -27.38 -17.19
N LYS A 118 15.18 -27.15 -15.98
CA LYS A 118 16.25 -27.96 -15.38
C LYS A 118 15.73 -29.06 -14.47
N ALA A 119 14.61 -28.80 -13.79
CA ALA A 119 14.03 -29.70 -12.81
C ALA A 119 13.17 -30.79 -13.45
N PHE A 120 12.58 -30.50 -14.62
CA PHE A 120 11.75 -31.43 -15.36
C PHE A 120 12.41 -31.78 -16.68
N ASP A 121 12.59 -33.08 -16.93
CA ASP A 121 12.94 -33.55 -18.26
C ASP A 121 11.80 -33.19 -19.21
N SER A 122 12.11 -32.39 -20.23
CA SER A 122 11.18 -32.07 -21.30
C SER A 122 11.60 -32.81 -22.56
N TYR A 123 10.61 -33.37 -23.26
CA TYR A 123 10.82 -33.95 -24.58
C TYR A 123 9.95 -33.18 -25.56
N ILE A 124 10.57 -32.59 -26.57
CA ILE A 124 9.86 -31.91 -27.65
C ILE A 124 9.55 -32.96 -28.71
N LEU A 125 8.28 -33.32 -28.82
CA LEU A 125 7.81 -34.24 -29.86
C LEU A 125 7.81 -33.50 -31.20
N ASP A 126 8.56 -34.03 -32.17
CA ASP A 126 8.48 -33.56 -33.55
C ASP A 126 7.31 -34.25 -34.28
N PRO A 127 6.25 -33.50 -34.67
CA PRO A 127 5.12 -34.07 -35.39
C PRO A 127 5.47 -34.62 -36.78
N HIS A 128 6.61 -34.21 -37.35
CA HIS A 128 7.07 -34.66 -38.67
C HIS A 128 7.87 -35.96 -38.61
N ASN A 129 8.23 -36.42 -37.40
CA ASN A 129 8.88 -37.71 -37.25
C ASN A 129 7.89 -38.82 -37.67
N PRO A 130 8.29 -39.73 -38.59
CA PRO A 130 7.38 -40.73 -39.15
C PRO A 130 6.78 -41.66 -38.08
N THR A 131 7.54 -41.98 -37.04
CA THR A 131 7.05 -42.81 -35.92
C THR A 131 6.04 -42.07 -35.07
N ILE A 132 6.29 -40.80 -34.73
CA ILE A 132 5.36 -39.96 -33.97
C ILE A 132 4.06 -39.77 -34.75
N ARG A 133 4.17 -39.49 -36.05
CA ARG A 133 3.02 -39.31 -36.93
C ARG A 133 2.16 -40.56 -37.00
N GLN A 134 2.78 -41.73 -37.17
CA GLN A 134 2.06 -43.01 -37.15
C GLN A 134 1.34 -43.22 -35.80
N LEU A 135 2.01 -42.96 -34.67
CA LEU A 135 1.41 -43.10 -33.33
C LEU A 135 0.24 -42.15 -33.10
N LEU A 136 0.29 -40.93 -33.62
CA LEU A 136 -0.81 -39.96 -33.57
C LEU A 136 -1.99 -40.43 -34.43
N ASP A 137 -1.72 -40.92 -35.64
CA ASP A 137 -2.74 -41.38 -36.59
C ASP A 137 -3.46 -42.64 -36.08
N THR A 138 -2.74 -43.59 -35.46
CA THR A 138 -3.30 -44.84 -34.92
C THR A 138 -3.74 -44.74 -33.46
N GLY A 139 -3.53 -43.60 -32.80
CA GLY A 139 -3.74 -43.45 -31.35
C GLY A 139 -5.19 -43.66 -30.88
N TYR A 140 -6.15 -43.60 -31.80
CA TYR A 140 -7.57 -43.81 -31.55
C TYR A 140 -8.11 -45.15 -32.05
N ASP A 141 -7.26 -46.00 -32.63
CA ASP A 141 -7.66 -47.32 -33.09
C ASP A 141 -8.08 -48.20 -31.89
N GLY A 142 -9.27 -48.81 -31.96
CA GLY A 142 -9.81 -49.65 -30.90
C GLY A 142 -10.42 -48.89 -29.70
N LEU A 143 -10.48 -47.55 -29.76
CA LEU A 143 -11.16 -46.71 -28.77
C LEU A 143 -12.60 -46.36 -29.19
N ASP A 144 -13.34 -47.33 -29.73
CA ASP A 144 -14.69 -47.07 -30.28
C ASP A 144 -15.69 -46.57 -29.21
N PHE A 145 -15.45 -46.90 -27.94
CA PHE A 145 -16.23 -46.40 -26.79
C PHE A 145 -16.07 -44.90 -26.52
N LEU A 146 -15.06 -44.22 -27.09
CA LEU A 146 -14.91 -42.75 -26.98
C LEU A 146 -15.70 -41.99 -28.06
N LYS A 147 -16.13 -42.67 -29.13
CA LYS A 147 -16.90 -42.06 -30.25
C LYS A 147 -18.40 -41.96 -29.96
N GLU A 148 -18.89 -42.61 -28.89
CA GLU A 148 -20.32 -42.65 -28.54
C GLU A 148 -20.79 -41.50 -27.63
N LYS A 149 -20.21 -40.30 -27.73
CA LYS A 149 -20.71 -39.11 -27.03
C LYS A 149 -21.07 -37.97 -27.98
#